data_AF-A0A357VVJ8-F1
#
_entry.id   AF-A0A357VVJ8-F1
#
_cell.length_a   1.000
_cell.length_b   1.000
_cell.length_c   1.000
_cell.angle_alpha   90.00
_cell.angle_beta   90.00
_cell.angle_gamma   90.00
#
_symmetry.space_group_name_H-M   'P 1'
#
loop_
_entity.id
_entity.type
_entity.pdbx_description
1 polymer ?
#
loop_
_entity_poly.entity_id
_entity_poly.type
_entity_poly.pdbx_seq_one_letter_code
_entity_poly.pdbx_strand_id
1 'polypeptide(L)'
;MEEIMIPFGKENIKISNIKGFDIIDVGEKRNTSLSYQQMKEKIDKFIDEISFQGIKNIAMAIPDITRPRVPIEIFQHILKKFLSSFQGNIKIFVGTGLHNYEPSDKNELIP
;
A
#
# COMPACT_ATOMS: atom_id res chain seq x y z
N MET A 1 -25.26 8.16 -23.78
CA MET A 1 -25.49 9.07 -22.63
C MET A 1 -24.22 9.04 -21.82
N GLU A 2 -23.59 10.19 -21.61
CA GLU A 2 -22.41 10.26 -20.73
C GLU A 2 -22.86 10.24 -19.28
N GLU A 3 -22.27 9.32 -18.53
CA GLU A 3 -22.51 9.09 -17.11
C GLU A 3 -21.16 9.15 -16.41
N ILE A 4 -21.05 9.94 -15.35
CA ILE A 4 -19.86 9.99 -14.50
C ILE A 4 -20.21 9.48 -13.12
N MET A 5 -19.31 8.65 -12.59
CA MET A 5 -19.32 8.22 -11.20
C MET A 5 -18.26 9.01 -10.43
N ILE A 6 -18.69 9.80 -9.45
CA ILE A 6 -17.80 10.57 -8.58
C ILE A 6 -17.77 9.90 -7.20
N PRO A 7 -16.60 9.50 -6.67
CA PRO A 7 -16.49 8.98 -5.31
C PRO A 7 -16.95 10.03 -4.28
N PHE A 8 -17.86 9.65 -3.39
CA PHE A 8 -18.39 10.55 -2.36
C PHE A 8 -18.67 9.78 -1.05
N GLY A 9 -17.78 9.95 -0.08
CA GLY A 9 -17.86 9.20 1.17
C GLY A 9 -17.72 7.69 0.95
N LYS A 10 -18.76 6.92 1.30
CA LYS A 10 -18.80 5.46 1.12
C LYS A 10 -19.50 5.01 -0.17
N GLU A 11 -20.06 5.95 -0.93
CA GLU A 11 -20.84 5.68 -2.14
C GLU A 11 -20.25 6.43 -3.33
N ASN A 12 -20.83 6.21 -4.51
CA ASN A 12 -20.52 6.98 -5.70
C ASN A 12 -21.75 7.81 -6.09
N ILE A 13 -21.56 9.09 -6.35
CA ILE A 13 -22.61 9.93 -6.92
C ILE A 13 -22.61 9.70 -8.43
N LYS A 14 -23.75 9.29 -8.95
CA LYS A 14 -24.02 9.15 -10.37
C LYS A 14 -24.56 10.46 -10.92
N ILE A 15 -23.83 11.08 -11.83
CA ILE A 15 -24.29 12.26 -12.56
C ILE A 15 -24.56 11.86 -14.02
N SER A 16 -25.81 12.05 -14.44
CA SER A 16 -26.29 11.78 -15.79
C SER A 16 -26.83 13.05 -16.44
N ASN A 17 -26.85 13.08 -17.79
CA ASN A 17 -27.32 14.22 -18.59
C ASN A 17 -26.52 15.52 -18.41
N ILE A 18 -25.20 15.41 -18.26
CA ILE A 18 -24.31 16.56 -18.18
C ILE A 18 -24.35 17.28 -19.54
N LYS A 19 -24.99 18.45 -19.58
CA LYS A 19 -25.00 19.35 -20.73
C LYS A 19 -24.39 20.68 -20.28
N GLY A 20 -23.48 21.22 -21.09
CA GLY A 20 -22.85 22.52 -20.82
C GLY A 20 -21.63 22.50 -19.91
N PHE A 21 -21.05 21.32 -19.64
CA PHE A 21 -19.79 21.18 -18.90
C PHE A 21 -18.85 20.27 -19.68
N ASP A 22 -17.57 20.65 -19.77
CA ASP A 22 -16.51 19.79 -20.30
C ASP A 22 -15.95 18.90 -19.18
N ILE A 23 -15.92 17.59 -19.43
CA ILE A 23 -15.36 16.61 -18.51
C ILE A 23 -13.96 16.28 -18.97
N ILE A 24 -12.95 16.68 -18.19
CA ILE A 24 -11.56 16.36 -18.49
C ILE A 24 -11.15 15.19 -17.59
N ASP A 25 -11.16 13.98 -18.14
CA ASP A 25 -10.56 12.82 -17.48
C ASP A 25 -9.03 12.89 -17.60
N VAL A 26 -8.36 13.06 -16.46
CA VAL A 26 -6.90 13.13 -16.35
C VAL A 26 -6.28 11.81 -15.87
N GLY A 27 -7.06 10.72 -15.82
CA GLY A 27 -6.72 9.46 -15.14
C GLY A 27 -5.55 8.67 -15.73
N GLU A 28 -5.12 8.93 -16.96
CA GLU A 28 -4.26 7.99 -17.69
C GLU A 28 -2.77 7.92 -17.26
N LYS A 29 -2.27 8.80 -16.40
CA LYS A 29 -0.82 8.88 -16.15
C LYS A 29 -0.24 8.01 -15.03
N ARG A 30 -1.03 7.19 -14.31
CA ARG A 30 -0.54 6.51 -13.08
C ARG A 30 -0.58 4.98 -13.06
N ASN A 31 -1.18 4.31 -14.04
CA ASN A 31 -1.48 2.88 -13.89
C ASN A 31 -0.51 1.97 -14.65
N THR A 32 0.73 1.85 -14.18
CA THR A 32 1.45 0.58 -14.40
C THR A 32 0.96 -0.40 -13.33
N SER A 33 -0.14 -1.10 -13.63
CA SER A 33 -0.60 -2.17 -12.76
C SER A 33 0.40 -3.32 -12.84
N LEU A 34 1.07 -3.62 -11.73
CA LEU A 34 1.92 -4.79 -11.64
C LEU A 34 1.05 -6.00 -11.32
N SER A 35 1.27 -7.10 -12.02
CA SER A 35 0.71 -8.38 -11.59
C SER A 35 1.30 -8.76 -10.23
N TYR A 36 0.58 -9.60 -9.49
CA TYR A 36 1.04 -10.12 -8.20
C TYR A 36 2.42 -10.77 -8.29
N GLN A 37 2.68 -11.52 -9.37
CA GLN A 37 3.96 -12.16 -9.61
C GLN A 37 5.09 -11.13 -9.85
N GLN A 38 4.82 -10.09 -10.63
CA GLN A 38 5.80 -9.02 -10.87
C GLN A 38 6.14 -8.25 -9.59
N MET A 39 5.17 -8.06 -8.69
CA MET A 39 5.42 -7.47 -7.37
C MET A 39 6.33 -8.35 -6.52
N LYS A 40 6.07 -9.66 -6.45
CA LYS A 40 6.92 -10.61 -5.71
C LYS A 40 8.36 -10.60 -6.20
N GLU A 41 8.57 -10.70 -7.51
CA GLU A 41 9.90 -10.72 -8.11
C GLU A 41 10.69 -9.45 -7.78
N LYS A 42 10.02 -8.28 -7.81
CA LYS A 42 10.64 -7.01 -7.42
C LYS A 42 11.00 -6.96 -5.93
N ILE A 43 10.12 -7.46 -5.07
CA ILE A 43 10.35 -7.52 -3.62
C ILE A 43 11.51 -8.47 -3.30
N ASP A 44 11.52 -9.66 -3.89
CA ASP A 44 12.56 -10.66 -3.67
C ASP A 44 13.92 -10.12 -4.10
N LYS A 45 13.99 -9.56 -5.31
CA LYS A 45 15.21 -8.92 -5.81
C LYS A 45 15.71 -7.82 -4.88
N PHE A 46 14.81 -6.94 -4.41
CA PHE A 46 15.18 -5.87 -3.49
C PHE A 46 15.78 -6.41 -2.18
N ILE A 47 15.15 -7.43 -1.57
CA ILE A 47 15.61 -7.98 -0.29
C ILE A 47 16.93 -8.74 -0.47
N ASP A 48 17.09 -9.48 -1.57
CA ASP A 48 18.33 -10.23 -1.88
C ASP A 48 19.54 -9.31 -2.10
N GLU A 49 19.32 -8.05 -2.51
CA GLU A 49 20.37 -7.05 -2.65
C GLU A 49 20.82 -6.43 -1.31
N ILE A 50 20.09 -6.67 -0.21
CA ILE A 50 20.44 -6.13 1.12
C ILE A 50 21.51 -6.99 1.78
N SER A 51 22.66 -6.38 2.14
CA SER A 51 23.67 -7.03 2.97
C SER A 51 23.29 -6.95 4.45
N PHE A 52 23.07 -8.12 5.06
CA PHE A 52 22.74 -8.23 6.48
C PHE A 52 23.96 -8.50 7.40
N GLN A 53 25.18 -8.51 6.87
CA GLN A 53 26.37 -8.86 7.64
C GLN A 53 26.59 -7.88 8.80
N GLY A 54 26.62 -8.40 10.03
CA GLY A 54 26.80 -7.61 11.25
C GLY A 54 25.57 -6.81 11.69
N ILE A 55 24.46 -6.85 10.94
CA ILE A 55 23.21 -6.19 11.30
C ILE A 55 22.48 -7.05 12.34
N LYS A 56 22.04 -6.42 13.43
CA LYS A 56 21.26 -7.08 14.51
C LYS A 56 19.79 -6.69 14.52
N ASN A 57 19.46 -5.54 13.93
CA ASN A 57 18.12 -4.99 13.93
C ASN A 57 17.82 -4.40 12.56
N ILE A 58 16.63 -4.69 12.03
CA ILE A 58 16.05 -3.99 10.89
C ILE A 58 14.75 -3.30 11.31
N ALA A 59 14.47 -2.17 10.68
CA ALA A 59 13.25 -1.41 10.90
C ALA A 59 12.49 -1.31 9.56
N MET A 60 11.20 -1.61 9.58
CA MET A 60 10.30 -1.50 8.44
C MET A 60 9.19 -0.52 8.79
N ALA A 61 9.04 0.53 8.00
CA ALA A 61 7.91 1.44 8.13
C ALA A 61 6.74 0.96 7.25
N ILE A 62 5.55 0.85 7.83
CA ILE A 62 4.30 0.59 7.12
C ILE A 62 3.39 1.81 7.19
N PRO A 63 2.56 2.05 6.16
CA PRO A 63 1.58 3.14 6.20
C PRO A 63 0.55 2.94 7.33
N ASP A 64 -0.04 4.03 7.79
CA ASP A 64 -1.15 4.00 8.74
C ASP A 64 -2.50 3.66 8.06
N ILE A 65 -3.57 3.59 8.85
CA ILE A 65 -4.92 3.23 8.38
C ILE A 65 -5.52 4.25 7.39
N THR A 66 -4.95 5.47 7.31
CA THR A 66 -5.44 6.55 6.44
C THR A 66 -4.90 6.44 5.01
N ARG A 67 -4.10 5.40 4.74
CA ARG A 67 -3.46 5.14 3.45
C ARG A 67 -3.95 3.81 2.88
N PRO A 68 -3.85 3.60 1.56
CA PRO A 68 -4.15 2.31 0.96
C PRO A 68 -3.32 1.21 1.62
N ARG A 69 -3.99 0.16 2.08
CA ARG A 69 -3.33 -0.98 2.74
C ARG A 69 -2.48 -1.74 1.72
N VAL A 70 -1.33 -2.24 2.18
CA VAL A 70 -0.58 -3.24 1.42
C VAL A 70 -1.42 -4.53 1.40
N PRO A 71 -1.63 -5.17 0.25
CA PRO A 71 -2.35 -6.45 0.19
C PRO A 71 -1.72 -7.48 1.14
N ILE A 72 -2.56 -8.23 1.86
CA ILE A 72 -2.12 -9.17 2.89
C ILE A 72 -1.10 -10.16 2.36
N GLU A 73 -1.31 -10.69 1.15
CA GLU A 73 -0.43 -11.70 0.57
C GLU A 73 0.92 -11.10 0.17
N ILE A 74 0.98 -9.80 -0.14
CA ILE A 74 2.23 -9.08 -0.41
C ILE A 74 2.96 -8.82 0.89
N PHE A 75 2.27 -8.35 1.93
CA PHE A 75 2.87 -8.09 3.23
C PHE A 75 3.46 -9.37 3.85
N GLN A 76 2.72 -10.47 3.81
CA GLN A 76 3.20 -11.79 4.23
C GLN A 76 4.41 -12.26 3.42
N HIS A 77 4.44 -12.00 2.11
CA HIS A 77 5.58 -12.34 1.26
C HIS A 77 6.84 -11.57 1.67
N ILE A 78 6.72 -10.26 1.88
CA ILE A 78 7.82 -9.40 2.38
C ILE A 78 8.36 -9.96 3.70
N LEU A 79 7.49 -10.22 4.68
CA LEU A 79 7.91 -10.72 5.99
C LEU A 79 8.59 -12.09 5.91
N LYS A 80 8.03 -13.04 5.14
CA LYS A 80 8.63 -14.36 4.93
C LYS A 80 10.04 -14.26 4.35
N LYS A 81 10.22 -13.40 3.34
CA LYS A 81 11.51 -13.20 2.67
C LYS A 81 12.54 -12.55 3.59
N PHE A 82 12.15 -11.56 4.42
CA PHE A 82 13.06 -11.01 5.43
C PHE A 82 13.42 -12.05 6.50
N LEU A 83 12.43 -12.79 7.04
CA LEU A 83 12.68 -13.81 8.06
C LEU A 83 13.57 -14.96 7.57
N SER A 84 13.51 -15.31 6.29
CA SER A 84 14.41 -16.33 5.71
C SER A 84 15.83 -15.81 5.47
N SER A 85 15.99 -14.50 5.27
CA SER A 85 17.25 -13.89 4.83
C SER A 85 18.01 -13.17 5.96
N PHE A 86 17.35 -12.93 7.10
CA PHE A 86 17.88 -12.15 8.21
C PHE A 86 17.66 -12.85 9.56
N GLN A 87 18.75 -13.06 10.31
CA GLN A 87 18.73 -13.61 11.67
C GLN A 87 18.98 -12.49 12.68
N GLY A 88 17.90 -11.78 13.05
CA GLY A 88 17.94 -10.70 14.03
C GLY A 88 16.55 -10.15 14.33
N ASN A 89 16.48 -8.95 14.90
CA ASN A 89 15.20 -8.35 15.27
C ASN A 89 14.61 -7.53 14.13
N ILE A 90 13.37 -7.85 13.75
CA ILE A 90 12.60 -7.06 12.79
C ILE A 90 11.61 -6.20 13.57
N LYS A 91 11.71 -4.88 13.45
CA LYS A 91 10.80 -3.92 14.09
C LYS A 91 9.91 -3.28 13.04
N ILE A 92 8.60 -3.37 13.21
CA ILE A 92 7.63 -2.73 12.32
C ILE A 92 7.15 -1.44 12.99
N PHE A 93 7.26 -0.33 12.25
CA PHE A 93 6.84 0.99 12.68
C PHE A 93 5.68 1.44 11.80
N VAL A 94 4.61 1.93 12.43
CA VAL A 94 3.48 2.52 11.72
C VAL A 94 3.78 4.00 11.51
N GLY A 95 3.88 4.41 10.25
CA GLY A 95 4.20 5.79 9.87
C GLY A 95 2.97 6.70 9.94
N THR A 96 2.57 7.10 11.15
CA THR A 96 1.38 7.96 11.38
C THR A 96 1.61 9.43 11.01
N GLY A 97 2.87 9.89 10.98
CA GLY A 97 3.18 11.29 10.73
C GLY A 97 2.54 12.21 11.77
N LEU A 98 1.63 13.09 11.33
CA LEU A 98 0.86 13.98 12.22
C LEU A 98 -0.52 13.44 12.57
N HIS A 99 -0.90 12.26 12.07
CA HIS A 99 -2.17 11.66 12.41
C HIS A 99 -2.13 11.08 13.83
N ASN A 100 -3.27 11.17 14.52
CA ASN A 100 -3.45 10.52 15.81
C ASN A 100 -3.47 9.00 15.62
N TYR A 101 -2.93 8.30 16.62
CA TYR A 101 -2.93 6.85 16.69
C TYR A 101 -3.85 6.41 17.82
N GLU A 102 -4.88 5.65 17.49
CA GLU A 102 -5.76 5.04 18.46
C GLU A 102 -5.38 3.56 18.68
N PRO A 103 -5.49 3.01 19.91
CA PRO A 103 -5.18 1.61 20.16
C PRO A 103 -5.98 0.63 19.27
N SER A 104 -7.17 1.02 18.83
CA SER A 104 -8.02 0.26 17.90
C SER A 104 -7.39 0.07 16.52
N ASP A 105 -6.54 1.00 16.09
CA ASP A 105 -5.92 1.00 14.75
C ASP A 105 -5.05 -0.25 14.55
N LYS A 106 -4.56 -0.86 15.62
CA LYS A 106 -3.81 -2.14 15.57
C LYS A 106 -4.54 -3.23 14.80
N ASN A 107 -5.86 -3.29 14.94
CA ASN A 107 -6.70 -4.30 14.30
C ASN A 107 -6.83 -4.08 12.78
N GLU A 108 -6.45 -2.89 12.31
CA GLU A 108 -6.58 -2.45 10.92
C GLU A 108 -5.23 -2.35 10.20
N LEU A 109 -4.12 -2.31 10.94
CA LEU A 109 -2.77 -2.06 10.42
C LEU A 109 -2.05 -3.31 9.92
N ILE A 110 -2.31 -4.45 10.54
CA ILE A 110 -1.78 -5.74 10.10
C ILE A 110 -2.97 -6.52 9.53
N PRO A 111 -3.13 -6.58 8.20
CA PRO A 111 -4.20 -7.36 7.58
C PRO A 111 -4.02 -8.86 7.85
#